data_AF-A0A955W1B3-F1
#
_entry.id   AF-A0A955W1B3-F1
#
_cell.length_a   1.000
_cell.length_b   1.000
_cell.length_c   1.000
_cell.angle_alpha   90.00
_cell.angle_beta   90.00
_cell.angle_gamma   90.00
#
_symmetry.space_group_name_H-M   'P 1'
#
loop_
_entity.id
_entity.type
_entity.pdbx_description
1 polymer ?
#
loop_
_entity_poly.entity_id
_entity_poly.type
_entity_poly.pdbx_seq_one_letter_code
_entity_poly.pdbx_strand_id
1 'polypeptide(L)'
;MHPQVPCTLPLLLAPAPCTDPERTPWGGRRIVERYGRTVPRDVPDDAPVGESWELSVTPDFPSRLDDGRLLSEVLASDPAQLLGAEAARGGTALLVKLLDAAQALSVQIHPRDDYSGLGDAESGKPESWYVLDRAPGAGLYLGLRRGVDEGSLRAAITAGADASALLSFVPVEPGDFFVIDAGTAHAIGPGVTLVEPQRVVPGRRGVTYRYWDWNRRYDAAGRPVDADAPDGRARTLHLEHALAVTDWDAPREAALLASARCAAGAPRPSGP
;
A
#
# COMPACT_ATOMS: atom_id res chain seq x y z
N MET A 1 10.75 29.12 -23.39
CA MET A 1 9.29 29.13 -23.14
C MET A 1 8.81 27.70 -23.24
N HIS A 2 8.54 27.05 -22.11
CA HIS A 2 7.80 25.79 -22.15
C HIS A 2 6.37 26.12 -22.60
N PRO A 3 5.81 25.42 -23.59
CA PRO A 3 4.44 25.67 -24.01
C PRO A 3 3.50 25.42 -22.82
N GLN A 4 2.68 26.42 -22.48
CA GLN A 4 1.62 26.27 -21.49
C GLN A 4 0.68 25.16 -21.96
N VAL A 5 0.44 24.15 -21.13
CA VAL A 5 -0.50 23.07 -21.41
C VAL A 5 -1.92 23.66 -21.29
N PRO A 6 -2.71 23.74 -22.38
CA PRO A 6 -4.07 24.28 -22.29
C PRO A 6 -4.91 23.37 -21.39
N CYS A 7 -5.39 23.91 -20.28
CA CYS A 7 -6.07 23.16 -19.22
C CYS A 7 -7.56 22.86 -19.54
N THR A 8 -7.87 22.52 -20.79
CA THR A 8 -9.25 22.23 -21.24
C THR A 8 -9.52 20.74 -21.44
N LEU A 9 -8.49 19.88 -21.37
CA LEU A 9 -8.62 18.44 -21.55
C LEU A 9 -7.95 17.68 -20.38
N PRO A 10 -8.50 16.54 -19.93
CA PRO A 10 -7.85 15.69 -18.94
C PRO A 10 -6.46 15.23 -19.42
N LEU A 11 -5.49 15.20 -18.49
CA LEU A 11 -4.21 14.56 -18.74
C LEU A 11 -4.39 13.04 -18.61
N LEU A 12 -4.22 12.32 -19.72
CA LEU A 12 -4.24 10.87 -19.72
C LEU A 12 -2.84 10.34 -19.39
N LEU A 13 -2.79 9.38 -18.47
CA LEU A 13 -1.57 8.68 -18.12
C LEU A 13 -1.43 7.44 -19.01
N ALA A 14 -0.21 7.20 -19.48
CA ALA A 14 0.18 5.95 -20.11
C ALA A 14 -0.01 4.77 -19.12
N PRO A 15 -0.05 3.52 -19.60
CA PRO A 15 -0.18 2.35 -18.74
C PRO A 15 0.77 2.37 -17.54
N ALA A 16 0.21 2.17 -16.36
CA ALA A 16 0.91 2.30 -15.09
C ALA A 16 2.06 1.28 -14.95
N PRO A 17 3.23 1.69 -14.43
CA PRO A 17 4.31 0.77 -14.15
C PRO A 17 3.90 -0.23 -13.06
N CYS A 18 4.24 -1.50 -13.28
CA CYS A 18 4.06 -2.56 -12.29
C CYS A 18 5.35 -2.77 -11.49
N THR A 19 5.21 -3.15 -10.22
CA THR A 19 6.36 -3.46 -9.37
C THR A 19 6.97 -4.81 -9.72
N ASP A 20 8.28 -4.93 -9.50
CA ASP A 20 8.97 -6.22 -9.61
C ASP A 20 8.40 -7.26 -8.63
N PRO A 21 8.37 -8.56 -9.00
CA PRO A 21 7.87 -9.63 -8.14
C PRO A 21 8.61 -9.70 -6.79
N GLU A 22 9.91 -9.40 -6.76
CA GLU A 22 10.74 -9.41 -5.55
C GLU A 22 10.30 -8.34 -4.53
N ARG A 23 9.77 -7.21 -5.01
CA ARG A 23 9.24 -6.13 -4.16
C ARG A 23 7.90 -6.52 -3.54
N THR A 24 7.11 -7.27 -4.30
CA THR A 24 5.74 -7.68 -3.95
C THR A 24 5.58 -9.20 -4.02
N PRO A 25 6.30 -9.97 -3.18
CA PRO A 25 6.32 -11.44 -3.27
C PRO A 25 4.97 -12.09 -2.91
N TRP A 26 4.02 -11.29 -2.43
CA TRP A 26 2.64 -11.65 -2.14
C TRP A 26 1.70 -11.47 -3.33
N GLY A 27 2.21 -10.93 -4.45
CA GLY A 27 1.44 -10.54 -5.62
C GLY A 27 0.76 -11.69 -6.35
N GLY A 28 -0.26 -11.35 -7.13
CA GLY A 28 -1.02 -12.28 -7.95
C GLY A 28 -0.95 -11.97 -9.44
N ARG A 29 -1.99 -12.35 -10.18
CA ARG A 29 -2.06 -12.16 -11.63
C ARG A 29 -3.26 -11.34 -12.10
N ARG A 30 -4.18 -10.96 -11.19
CA ARG A 30 -5.41 -10.24 -11.54
C ARG A 30 -5.12 -8.86 -12.11
N ILE A 31 -4.07 -8.18 -11.67
CA ILE A 31 -3.62 -6.89 -12.24
C ILE A 31 -3.40 -7.02 -13.76
N VAL A 32 -2.72 -8.08 -14.18
CA VAL A 32 -2.43 -8.34 -15.59
C VAL A 32 -3.66 -8.85 -16.33
N GLU A 33 -4.31 -9.88 -15.78
CA GLU A 33 -5.39 -10.61 -16.45
C GLU A 33 -6.70 -9.83 -16.55
N ARG A 34 -7.03 -9.02 -15.55
CA ARG A 34 -8.32 -8.32 -15.45
C ARG A 34 -8.23 -6.83 -15.78
N TYR A 35 -7.09 -6.20 -15.49
CA TYR A 35 -6.90 -4.75 -15.69
C TYR A 35 -5.91 -4.41 -16.82
N GLY A 36 -5.44 -5.43 -17.55
CA GLY A 36 -4.65 -5.26 -18.78
C GLY A 36 -3.31 -4.57 -18.57
N ARG A 37 -2.75 -4.64 -17.35
CA ARG A 37 -1.42 -4.11 -17.06
C ARG A 37 -0.35 -5.09 -17.53
N THR A 38 0.81 -4.59 -17.91
CA THR A 38 1.92 -5.42 -18.40
C THR A 38 2.93 -5.67 -17.29
N VAL A 39 3.51 -6.87 -17.27
CA VAL A 39 4.66 -7.17 -16.41
C VAL A 39 5.89 -6.32 -16.80
N PRO A 40 6.83 -6.08 -15.87
CA PRO A 40 8.12 -5.50 -16.21
C PRO A 40 8.85 -6.28 -17.33
N ARG A 41 9.64 -5.58 -18.16
CA ARG A 41 10.24 -6.17 -19.38
C ARG A 41 11.21 -7.32 -19.13
N ASP A 42 11.81 -7.37 -17.94
CA ASP A 42 12.89 -8.31 -17.60
C ASP A 42 12.43 -9.42 -16.63
N VAL A 43 11.12 -9.65 -16.53
CA VAL A 43 10.54 -10.77 -15.75
C VAL A 43 9.71 -11.68 -16.65
N PRO A 44 9.53 -12.97 -16.29
CA PRO A 44 8.65 -13.87 -17.04
C PRO A 44 7.22 -13.32 -17.21
N ASP A 45 6.60 -13.60 -18.35
CA ASP A 45 5.24 -13.12 -18.67
C ASP A 45 4.18 -13.56 -17.66
N ASP A 46 4.40 -14.71 -17.01
CA ASP A 46 3.56 -15.31 -15.97
C ASP A 46 3.94 -14.89 -14.54
N ALA A 47 4.91 -14.00 -14.37
CA ALA A 47 5.35 -13.55 -13.06
C ALA A 47 4.22 -12.83 -12.29
N PRO A 48 4.09 -13.03 -10.97
CA PRO A 48 3.11 -12.33 -10.18
C PRO A 48 3.43 -10.83 -10.08
N VAL A 49 2.39 -10.00 -10.05
CA VAL A 49 2.43 -8.55 -9.86
C VAL A 49 1.56 -8.20 -8.66
N GLY A 50 2.16 -7.64 -7.61
CA GLY A 50 1.41 -7.20 -6.44
C GLY A 50 0.90 -5.77 -6.55
N GLU A 51 1.65 -4.86 -7.19
CA GLU A 51 1.28 -3.44 -7.30
C GLU A 51 1.41 -2.93 -8.75
N SER A 52 0.47 -2.08 -9.16
CA SER A 52 0.59 -1.16 -10.31
C SER A 52 0.40 0.28 -9.82
N TRP A 53 1.32 1.18 -10.16
CA TRP A 53 1.33 2.55 -9.62
C TRP A 53 0.59 3.51 -10.57
N GLU A 54 -0.72 3.57 -10.38
CA GLU A 54 -1.68 4.26 -11.24
C GLU A 54 -1.52 5.79 -11.24
N LEU A 55 -1.00 6.38 -10.15
CA LEU A 55 -0.57 7.76 -10.10
C LEU A 55 0.64 7.88 -9.19
N SER A 56 1.79 8.24 -9.77
CA SER A 56 3.05 8.35 -9.07
C SER A 56 3.94 9.44 -9.65
N VAL A 57 4.52 10.23 -8.75
CA VAL A 57 5.58 11.20 -9.06
C VAL A 57 6.92 10.78 -8.44
N THR A 58 7.03 9.56 -7.92
CA THR A 58 8.27 9.06 -7.33
C THR A 58 9.25 8.58 -8.42
N PRO A 59 10.57 8.61 -8.17
CA PRO A 59 11.56 8.12 -9.12
C PRO A 59 11.51 6.61 -9.38
N ASP A 60 11.07 5.81 -8.40
CA ASP A 60 11.05 4.34 -8.49
C ASP A 60 10.10 3.83 -9.58
N PHE A 61 8.87 4.34 -9.59
CA PHE A 61 7.82 3.94 -10.52
C PHE A 61 7.05 5.18 -10.99
N PRO A 62 7.67 6.03 -11.83
CA PRO A 62 7.06 7.29 -12.23
C PRO A 62 5.95 7.07 -13.25
N SER A 63 4.82 7.75 -13.06
CA SER A 63 3.79 7.83 -14.09
C SER A 63 4.24 8.73 -15.25
N ARG A 64 3.76 8.40 -16.44
CA ARG A 64 4.03 9.14 -17.69
C ARG A 64 2.72 9.47 -18.38
N LEU A 65 2.71 10.52 -19.18
CA LEU A 65 1.66 10.76 -20.17
C LEU A 65 1.85 9.83 -21.38
N ASP A 66 0.84 9.73 -22.24
CA ASP A 66 0.89 8.92 -23.48
C ASP A 66 2.05 9.32 -24.42
N ASP A 67 2.50 10.57 -24.37
CA ASP A 67 3.65 11.08 -25.13
C ASP A 67 5.01 10.80 -24.47
N GLY A 68 5.02 10.08 -23.34
CA GLY A 68 6.22 9.64 -22.63
C GLY A 68 6.79 10.62 -21.61
N ARG A 69 6.29 11.87 -21.54
CA ARG A 69 6.72 12.85 -20.54
C ARG A 69 6.42 12.37 -19.12
N LEU A 70 7.31 12.67 -18.19
CA LEU A 70 7.10 12.33 -16.77
C LEU A 70 5.97 13.20 -16.20
N LEU A 71 5.07 12.57 -15.43
CA LEU A 71 4.00 13.30 -14.75
C LEU A 71 4.57 14.38 -13.82
N SER A 72 5.67 14.10 -13.12
CA SER A 72 6.36 15.06 -12.25
C SER A 72 6.82 16.31 -13.00
N GLU A 73 7.37 16.16 -14.21
CA GLU A 73 7.82 17.28 -15.06
C GLU A 73 6.64 18.09 -15.59
N VAL A 74 5.55 17.41 -15.98
CA VAL A 74 4.33 18.09 -16.46
C VAL A 74 3.70 18.91 -15.34
N LEU A 75 3.55 18.33 -14.14
CA LEU A 75 3.04 19.05 -12.97
C LEU A 75 3.92 20.23 -12.57
N ALA A 76 5.25 20.10 -12.67
CA ALA A 76 6.19 21.18 -12.39
C ALA A 76 6.17 22.32 -13.43
N SER A 77 5.70 22.06 -14.65
CA SER A 77 5.66 23.07 -15.72
C SER A 77 4.57 24.13 -15.52
N ASP A 78 3.47 23.79 -14.85
CA ASP A 78 2.39 24.71 -14.49
C ASP A 78 1.68 24.25 -13.20
N PRO A 79 2.35 24.35 -12.04
CA PRO A 79 1.87 23.74 -10.80
C PRO A 79 0.61 24.43 -10.29
N ALA A 80 0.50 25.76 -10.42
CA ALA A 80 -0.68 26.49 -9.98
C ALA A 80 -1.95 26.04 -10.72
N GLN A 81 -1.85 25.81 -12.03
CA GLN A 81 -2.97 25.37 -12.84
C GLN A 81 -3.32 23.89 -12.63
N LEU A 82 -2.32 23.01 -12.51
CA LEU A 82 -2.51 21.57 -12.47
C LEU A 82 -2.76 21.01 -11.06
N LEU A 83 -2.22 21.64 -10.03
CA LEU A 83 -2.29 21.19 -8.64
C LEU A 83 -3.14 22.12 -7.75
N GLY A 84 -3.45 23.33 -8.21
CA GLY A 84 -4.18 24.30 -7.41
C GLY A 84 -3.46 24.60 -6.10
N ALA A 85 -4.16 24.45 -4.97
CA ALA A 85 -3.60 24.72 -3.65
C ALA A 85 -2.41 23.81 -3.27
N GLU A 86 -2.33 22.59 -3.82
CA GLU A 86 -1.22 21.67 -3.54
C GLU A 86 0.11 22.16 -4.17
N ALA A 87 0.06 23.06 -5.15
CA ALA A 87 1.25 23.69 -5.73
C ALA A 87 2.13 24.34 -4.66
N ALA A 88 1.50 25.03 -3.69
CA ALA A 88 2.20 25.69 -2.59
C ALA A 88 2.86 24.70 -1.61
N ARG A 89 2.52 23.41 -1.69
CA ARG A 89 3.09 22.33 -0.87
C ARG A 89 4.21 21.56 -1.59
N GLY A 90 4.62 22.02 -2.77
CA GLY A 90 5.75 21.45 -3.51
C GLY A 90 5.41 20.27 -4.43
N GLY A 91 4.13 19.95 -4.63
CA GLY A 91 3.70 18.88 -5.53
C GLY A 91 2.43 18.18 -5.06
N THR A 92 2.00 17.16 -5.81
CA THR A 92 0.94 16.26 -5.35
C THR A 92 1.44 15.41 -4.20
N ALA A 93 0.65 15.32 -3.12
CA ALA A 93 0.89 14.39 -2.03
C ALA A 93 0.27 13.01 -2.28
N LEU A 94 -0.39 12.82 -3.42
CA LEU A 94 -1.14 11.61 -3.74
C LEU A 94 -0.25 10.59 -4.45
N LEU A 95 -0.29 9.35 -3.97
CA LEU A 95 0.15 8.17 -4.71
C LEU A 95 -1.05 7.21 -4.76
N VAL A 96 -1.42 6.78 -5.96
CA VAL A 96 -2.51 5.82 -6.16
C VAL A 96 -1.93 4.52 -6.71
N LYS A 97 -2.30 3.41 -6.11
CA LYS A 97 -1.89 2.08 -6.54
C LYS A 97 -3.09 1.17 -6.76
N LEU A 98 -2.94 0.23 -7.67
CA LEU A 98 -3.77 -0.96 -7.78
C LEU A 98 -3.00 -2.13 -7.16
N LEU A 99 -3.62 -2.87 -6.25
CA LEU A 99 -3.03 -4.00 -5.53
C LEU A 99 -3.78 -5.30 -5.83
N ASP A 100 -3.03 -6.40 -6.02
CA ASP A 100 -3.57 -7.77 -6.05
C ASP A 100 -2.82 -8.68 -5.08
N ALA A 101 -3.43 -8.94 -3.93
CA ALA A 101 -2.88 -9.77 -2.89
C ALA A 101 -3.25 -11.24 -3.11
N ALA A 102 -2.38 -12.03 -3.76
CA ALA A 102 -2.57 -13.49 -3.81
C ALA A 102 -2.29 -14.14 -2.44
N GLN A 103 -1.30 -13.59 -1.71
CA GLN A 103 -1.00 -13.93 -0.33
C GLN A 103 -1.22 -12.72 0.57
N ALA A 104 -1.29 -12.95 1.88
CA ALA A 104 -1.36 -11.85 2.84
C ALA A 104 -0.12 -10.94 2.71
N LEU A 105 -0.35 -9.63 2.73
CA LEU A 105 0.72 -8.68 2.97
C LEU A 105 1.17 -8.83 4.42
N SER A 106 2.41 -8.44 4.67
CA SER A 106 2.91 -8.24 6.03
C SER A 106 1.97 -7.41 6.92
N VAL A 107 1.97 -7.71 8.21
CA VAL A 107 1.35 -6.84 9.21
C VAL A 107 2.22 -5.62 9.42
N GLN A 108 1.63 -4.45 9.17
CA GLN A 108 2.34 -3.19 9.10
C GLN A 108 1.57 -2.06 9.80
N ILE A 109 2.26 -0.93 9.93
CA ILE A 109 1.74 0.28 10.54
C ILE A 109 2.46 1.49 9.95
N HIS A 110 1.72 2.59 9.83
CA HIS A 110 2.23 3.85 9.28
C HIS A 110 2.22 4.93 10.35
N PRO A 111 3.31 5.69 10.50
CA PRO A 111 3.36 6.84 11.39
C PRO A 111 2.59 8.05 10.83
N ARG A 112 2.32 9.02 11.72
CA ARG A 112 1.94 10.38 11.35
C ARG A 112 3.18 11.17 10.90
N ASP A 113 2.98 12.27 10.18
CA ASP A 113 4.09 13.12 9.70
C ASP A 113 4.92 13.76 10.84
N ASP A 114 4.35 13.87 12.05
CA ASP A 114 4.98 14.44 13.24
C ASP A 114 5.68 13.39 14.14
N TYR A 115 5.72 12.13 13.72
CA TYR A 115 6.43 11.09 14.47
C TYR A 115 7.94 11.35 14.47
N SER A 116 8.53 11.48 15.66
CA SER A 116 9.94 11.82 15.84
C SER A 116 10.93 10.75 15.38
N GLY A 117 10.47 9.52 15.10
CA GLY A 117 11.30 8.46 14.56
C GLY A 117 11.42 8.47 13.03
N LEU A 118 10.77 9.42 12.34
CA LEU A 118 10.95 9.62 10.90
C LEU A 118 12.30 10.27 10.61
N GLY A 119 12.97 9.83 9.54
CA GLY A 119 14.12 10.54 8.99
C GLY A 119 13.74 11.82 8.25
N ASP A 120 14.72 12.68 7.99
CA ASP A 120 14.51 14.00 7.34
C ASP A 120 13.81 13.92 5.97
N ALA A 121 14.04 12.83 5.23
CA ALA A 121 13.45 12.57 3.91
C ALA A 121 12.21 11.65 3.96
N GLU A 122 11.63 11.46 5.14
CA GLU A 122 10.53 10.53 5.37
C GLU A 122 9.24 11.23 5.77
N SER A 123 8.12 10.59 5.47
CA SER A 123 6.79 11.04 5.86
C SER A 123 5.97 9.90 6.46
N GLY A 124 4.91 10.30 7.14
CA GLY A 124 3.80 9.40 7.37
C GLY A 124 3.23 8.89 6.06
N LYS A 125 2.40 7.86 6.17
CA LYS A 125 1.76 7.19 5.04
C LYS A 125 0.33 6.80 5.41
N PRO A 126 -0.56 7.77 5.76
CA PRO A 126 -1.97 7.43 5.89
C PRO A 126 -2.49 6.98 4.53
N GLU A 127 -3.31 5.95 4.55
CA GLU A 127 -3.79 5.29 3.35
C GLU A 127 -5.27 4.96 3.43
N SER A 128 -5.82 4.64 2.28
CA SER A 128 -7.20 4.21 2.15
C SER A 128 -7.28 3.10 1.13
N TRP A 129 -8.30 2.26 1.23
CA TRP A 129 -8.45 1.09 0.37
C TRP A 129 -9.87 1.01 -0.17
N TYR A 130 -9.98 0.96 -1.49
CA TYR A 130 -11.24 0.68 -2.18
C TYR A 130 -11.22 -0.73 -2.77
N VAL A 131 -12.06 -1.61 -2.24
CA VAL A 131 -12.07 -3.03 -2.63
C VAL A 131 -12.73 -3.20 -4.00
N LEU A 132 -11.95 -3.71 -4.95
CA LEU A 132 -12.41 -3.98 -6.32
C LEU A 132 -12.94 -5.38 -6.51
N ASP A 133 -12.27 -6.37 -5.92
CA ASP A 133 -12.59 -7.78 -6.04
C ASP A 133 -12.07 -8.57 -4.85
N ARG A 134 -12.66 -9.74 -4.59
CA ARG A 134 -12.25 -10.59 -3.48
C ARG A 134 -12.54 -12.07 -3.73
N ALA A 135 -11.65 -12.94 -3.27
CA ALA A 135 -11.91 -14.38 -3.19
C ALA A 135 -12.92 -14.71 -2.07
N PRO A 136 -13.62 -15.87 -2.10
CA PRO A 136 -14.45 -16.32 -0.99
C PRO A 136 -13.74 -16.28 0.36
N GLY A 137 -14.30 -15.55 1.33
CA GLY A 137 -13.74 -15.41 2.68
C GLY A 137 -12.54 -14.47 2.79
N ALA A 138 -12.12 -13.79 1.71
CA ALA A 138 -11.04 -12.82 1.74
C ALA A 138 -11.42 -11.57 2.56
N GLY A 139 -10.41 -10.92 3.12
CA GLY A 139 -10.61 -9.84 4.08
C GLY A 139 -9.32 -9.13 4.46
N LEU A 140 -9.44 -8.22 5.41
CA LEU A 140 -8.35 -7.42 5.95
C LEU A 140 -8.05 -7.84 7.38
N TYR A 141 -6.78 -7.83 7.75
CA TYR A 141 -6.40 -7.77 9.15
C TYR A 141 -6.35 -6.29 9.52
N LEU A 142 -7.27 -5.83 10.39
CA LEU A 142 -7.44 -4.41 10.66
C LEU A 142 -7.61 -4.15 12.16
N GLY A 143 -6.59 -3.54 12.76
CA GLY A 143 -6.51 -3.25 14.19
C GLY A 143 -6.17 -4.46 15.05
N LEU A 144 -5.57 -4.19 16.20
CA LEU A 144 -5.37 -5.19 17.24
C LEU A 144 -6.73 -5.59 17.88
N ARG A 145 -6.83 -6.81 18.39
CA ARG A 145 -7.99 -7.27 19.16
C ARG A 145 -8.03 -6.65 20.55
N ARG A 146 -9.20 -6.64 21.18
CA ARG A 146 -9.33 -6.20 22.58
C ARG A 146 -8.45 -7.05 23.49
N GLY A 147 -7.77 -6.39 24.43
CA GLY A 147 -6.89 -7.04 25.41
C GLY A 147 -5.48 -7.34 24.91
N VAL A 148 -5.18 -7.07 23.63
CA VAL A 148 -3.79 -7.06 23.15
C VAL A 148 -3.13 -5.77 23.62
N ASP A 149 -1.98 -5.92 24.26
CA ASP A 149 -1.13 -4.84 24.76
C ASP A 149 0.28 -4.94 24.16
N GLU A 150 1.13 -3.95 24.45
CA GLU A 150 2.51 -3.92 23.94
C GLU A 150 3.29 -5.17 24.33
N GLY A 151 3.14 -5.64 25.58
CA GLY A 151 3.86 -6.79 26.12
C GLY A 151 3.51 -8.09 25.41
N SER A 152 2.22 -8.38 25.27
CA SER A 152 1.73 -9.58 24.57
C SER A 152 2.08 -9.58 23.08
N LEU A 153 1.95 -8.43 22.41
CA LEU A 153 2.35 -8.30 21.00
C LEU A 153 3.86 -8.51 20.82
N ARG A 154 4.68 -7.82 21.62
CA ARG A 154 6.14 -7.98 21.61
C ARG A 154 6.56 -9.42 21.85
N ALA A 155 6.00 -10.07 22.88
CA ALA A 155 6.31 -11.45 23.22
C ALA A 155 5.99 -12.41 22.06
N ALA A 156 4.83 -12.25 21.42
CA ALA A 156 4.46 -13.08 20.27
C ALA A 156 5.43 -12.91 19.10
N ILE A 157 5.78 -11.67 18.73
CA ILE A 157 6.70 -11.41 17.62
C ILE A 157 8.11 -11.93 17.94
N THR A 158 8.64 -11.67 19.13
CA THR A 158 9.98 -12.11 19.51
C THR A 158 10.09 -13.64 19.61
N ALA A 159 9.01 -14.33 20.01
CA ALA A 159 8.96 -15.78 20.04
C ALA A 159 8.77 -16.42 18.64
N GLY A 160 8.57 -15.62 17.59
CA GLY A 160 8.23 -16.12 16.26
C GLY A 160 6.86 -16.80 16.21
N ALA A 161 5.94 -16.45 17.12
CA ALA A 161 4.60 -17.01 17.15
C ALA A 161 3.74 -16.46 16.00
N ASP A 162 2.65 -17.17 15.71
CA ASP A 162 1.61 -16.64 14.82
C ASP A 162 0.90 -15.46 15.50
N ALA A 163 1.05 -14.27 14.91
CA ALA A 163 0.46 -13.03 15.41
C ALA A 163 -0.90 -12.70 14.78
N SER A 164 -1.40 -13.51 13.85
CA SER A 164 -2.72 -13.32 13.24
C SER A 164 -3.84 -13.29 14.30
N ALA A 165 -3.65 -14.08 15.36
CA ALA A 165 -4.56 -14.13 16.49
C ALA A 165 -4.50 -12.90 17.43
N LEU A 166 -3.69 -11.90 17.10
CA LEU A 166 -3.68 -10.61 17.80
C LEU A 166 -4.43 -9.52 17.02
N LEU A 167 -4.84 -9.82 15.79
CA LEU A 167 -5.48 -8.89 14.86
C LEU A 167 -6.96 -9.21 14.70
N SER A 168 -7.75 -8.18 14.42
CA SER A 168 -9.15 -8.36 14.01
C SER A 168 -9.19 -8.67 12.52
N PHE A 169 -9.91 -9.72 12.13
CA PHE A 169 -10.13 -10.04 10.72
C PHE A 169 -11.49 -9.50 10.26
N VAL A 170 -11.49 -8.76 9.16
CA VAL A 170 -12.66 -8.08 8.61
C VAL A 170 -12.90 -8.59 7.19
N PRO A 171 -13.95 -9.41 6.96
CA PRO A 171 -14.36 -9.79 5.61
C PRO A 171 -14.73 -8.55 4.78
N VAL A 172 -14.37 -8.58 3.51
CA VAL A 172 -14.64 -7.48 2.57
C VAL A 172 -15.53 -7.90 1.43
N GLU A 173 -16.23 -6.91 0.88
CA GLU A 173 -17.01 -7.01 -0.35
C GLU A 173 -16.56 -5.93 -1.35
N PRO A 174 -16.69 -6.18 -2.67
CA PRO A 174 -16.47 -5.15 -3.67
C PRO A 174 -17.31 -3.91 -3.38
N GLY A 175 -16.65 -2.75 -3.32
CA GLY A 175 -17.28 -1.47 -3.01
C GLY A 175 -17.11 -1.00 -1.57
N ASP A 176 -16.53 -1.83 -0.71
CA ASP A 176 -16.05 -1.36 0.58
C ASP A 176 -14.92 -0.35 0.39
N PHE A 177 -14.95 0.70 1.22
CA PHE A 177 -13.90 1.69 1.32
C PHE A 177 -13.41 1.79 2.76
N PHE A 178 -12.11 1.74 2.96
CA PHE A 178 -11.49 1.85 4.27
C PHE A 178 -10.57 3.06 4.32
N VAL A 179 -10.64 3.87 5.37
CA VAL A 179 -9.61 4.86 5.72
C VAL A 179 -8.80 4.30 6.87
N ILE A 180 -7.49 4.22 6.68
CA ILE A 180 -6.56 3.64 7.64
C ILE A 180 -5.78 4.77 8.29
N ASP A 181 -6.21 5.12 9.50
CA ASP A 181 -5.51 6.13 10.29
C ASP A 181 -4.12 5.66 10.69
N ALA A 182 -3.17 6.59 10.67
CA ALA A 182 -1.83 6.36 11.20
C ALA A 182 -1.89 5.88 12.65
N GLY A 183 -1.03 4.93 13.00
CA GLY A 183 -1.08 4.24 14.29
C GLY A 183 -1.96 2.98 14.33
N THR A 184 -2.68 2.66 13.26
CA THR A 184 -3.49 1.44 13.16
C THR A 184 -2.65 0.29 12.61
N ALA A 185 -2.52 -0.82 13.35
CA ALA A 185 -1.91 -2.05 12.82
C ALA A 185 -2.82 -2.69 11.77
N HIS A 186 -2.29 -3.06 10.60
CA HIS A 186 -3.12 -3.59 9.51
C HIS A 186 -2.33 -4.48 8.52
N ALA A 187 -3.06 -5.27 7.74
CA ALA A 187 -2.57 -5.99 6.56
C ALA A 187 -3.72 -6.28 5.60
N ILE A 188 -3.43 -6.23 4.31
CA ILE A 188 -4.32 -6.78 3.28
C ILE A 188 -4.18 -8.30 3.30
N GLY A 189 -5.29 -9.02 3.52
CA GLY A 189 -5.32 -10.48 3.51
C GLY A 189 -5.26 -11.08 2.10
N PRO A 190 -5.13 -12.41 2.00
CA PRO A 190 -5.04 -13.08 0.71
C PRO A 190 -6.36 -13.00 -0.05
N GLY A 191 -6.26 -12.98 -1.37
CA GLY A 191 -7.38 -12.95 -2.30
C GLY A 191 -8.08 -11.59 -2.44
N VAL A 192 -7.49 -10.49 -1.99
CA VAL A 192 -8.08 -9.14 -2.11
C VAL A 192 -7.43 -8.37 -3.25
N THR A 193 -8.25 -7.75 -4.11
CA THR A 193 -7.80 -6.78 -5.12
C THR A 193 -8.43 -5.42 -4.81
N LEU A 194 -7.61 -4.37 -4.71
CA LEU A 194 -8.06 -3.05 -4.27
C LEU A 194 -7.29 -1.90 -4.90
N VAL A 195 -7.85 -0.69 -4.85
CA VAL A 195 -7.10 0.56 -5.10
C VAL A 195 -6.67 1.14 -3.77
N GLU A 196 -5.40 1.53 -3.66
CA GLU A 196 -4.80 2.20 -2.50
C GLU A 196 -4.40 3.64 -2.84
N PRO A 197 -5.27 4.63 -2.59
CA PRO A 197 -4.84 6.01 -2.46
C PRO A 197 -4.12 6.20 -1.12
N GLN A 198 -2.87 6.65 -1.18
CA GLN A 198 -2.05 6.97 -0.03
C GLN A 198 -1.50 8.39 -0.12
N ARG A 199 -1.29 9.01 1.04
CA ARG A 199 -0.64 10.33 1.14
C ARG A 199 0.85 10.16 1.44
N VAL A 200 1.68 10.88 0.70
CA VAL A 200 3.12 11.02 0.93
C VAL A 200 3.47 12.50 0.80
N VAL A 201 4.24 13.05 1.73
CA VAL A 201 4.65 14.46 1.62
C VAL A 201 5.51 14.64 0.36
N PRO A 202 5.26 15.66 -0.48
CA PRO A 202 6.05 15.89 -1.69
C PRO A 202 7.56 15.92 -1.40
N GLY A 203 8.33 15.18 -2.21
CA GLY A 203 9.78 15.06 -2.03
C GLY A 203 10.24 14.12 -0.92
N ARG A 204 9.33 13.43 -0.22
CA ARG A 204 9.64 12.47 0.84
C ARG A 204 9.20 11.04 0.47
N ARG A 205 9.61 10.07 1.30
CA ARG A 205 9.16 8.68 1.21
C ARG A 205 8.19 8.35 2.34
N GLY A 206 7.03 7.78 2.00
CA GLY A 206 6.10 7.23 2.98
C GLY A 206 6.70 5.99 3.65
N VAL A 207 6.67 5.95 4.99
CA VAL A 207 7.32 4.89 5.78
C VAL A 207 6.34 3.78 6.16
N THR A 208 6.83 2.55 6.10
CA THR A 208 6.15 1.34 6.56
C THR A 208 6.97 0.69 7.65
N TYR A 209 6.43 0.60 8.86
CA TYR A 209 7.00 -0.25 9.91
C TYR A 209 6.27 -1.59 9.92
N ARG A 210 7.03 -2.67 10.13
CA ARG A 210 6.55 -4.04 10.00
C ARG A 210 6.56 -4.70 11.36
N TYR A 211 5.40 -5.17 11.81
CA TYR A 211 5.29 -6.04 12.99
C TYR A 211 5.76 -7.45 12.66
N TRP A 212 5.23 -7.99 11.57
CA TRP A 212 5.28 -9.41 11.31
C TRP A 212 5.05 -9.69 9.82
N ASP A 213 5.66 -10.75 9.32
CA ASP A 213 5.62 -11.13 7.91
C ASP A 213 5.20 -12.59 7.69
N TRP A 214 4.33 -13.10 8.55
CA TRP A 214 3.83 -14.49 8.49
C TRP A 214 4.93 -15.53 8.65
N ASN A 215 6.03 -15.16 9.31
CA ASN A 215 7.26 -15.95 9.42
C ASN A 215 7.82 -16.44 8.07
N ARG A 216 7.49 -15.74 6.96
CA ARG A 216 7.96 -16.08 5.62
C ARG A 216 9.47 -15.99 5.50
N ARG A 217 10.02 -16.90 4.70
CA ARG A 217 11.42 -16.92 4.31
C ARG A 217 11.54 -16.60 2.82
N TYR A 218 12.65 -15.97 2.46
CA TYR A 218 12.92 -15.51 1.11
C TYR A 218 14.33 -15.91 0.69
N ASP A 219 14.51 -16.28 -0.57
CA ASP A 219 15.83 -16.51 -1.15
C ASP A 219 16.59 -15.19 -1.39
N ALA A 220 17.80 -15.28 -1.94
CA ALA A 220 18.62 -14.11 -2.26
C ALA A 220 18.00 -13.18 -3.32
N ALA A 221 17.05 -13.68 -4.12
CA ALA A 221 16.28 -12.91 -5.10
C ALA A 221 14.94 -12.44 -4.50
N GLY A 222 14.73 -12.53 -3.19
CA GLY A 222 13.52 -12.04 -2.54
C GLY A 222 12.25 -12.87 -2.83
N ARG A 223 12.38 -14.07 -3.40
CA ARG A 223 11.25 -14.97 -3.68
C ARG A 223 10.91 -15.81 -2.46
N PRO A 224 9.63 -16.05 -2.14
CA PRO A 224 9.26 -16.92 -1.03
C PRO A 224 9.86 -18.32 -1.19
N VAL A 225 10.38 -18.86 -0.09
CA VAL A 225 10.88 -20.24 0.02
C VAL A 225 10.29 -20.91 1.26
N ASP A 226 10.46 -22.22 1.35
CA ASP A 226 10.01 -22.99 2.51
C ASP A 226 10.63 -22.46 3.81
N ALA A 227 9.87 -22.58 4.91
CA ALA A 227 10.25 -21.98 6.19
C ALA A 227 11.55 -22.57 6.78
N ASP A 228 11.89 -23.80 6.39
CA ASP A 228 13.08 -24.57 6.76
C ASP A 228 14.18 -24.52 5.68
N ALA A 229 14.01 -23.74 4.61
CA ALA A 229 15.03 -23.54 3.59
C ALA A 229 16.35 -23.04 4.23
N PRO A 230 17.49 -23.73 4.04
CA PRO A 230 18.74 -23.42 4.76
C PRO A 230 19.27 -21.99 4.53
N ASP A 231 18.99 -21.41 3.38
CA ASP A 231 19.39 -20.07 2.96
C ASP A 231 18.25 -19.04 3.00
N GLY A 232 17.06 -19.45 3.47
CA GLY A 232 15.89 -18.61 3.58
C GLY A 232 16.04 -17.51 4.63
N ARG A 233 15.90 -16.25 4.21
CA ARG A 233 15.99 -15.08 5.09
C ARG A 233 14.61 -14.51 5.40
N ALA A 234 14.39 -14.06 6.63
CA ALA A 234 13.19 -13.30 6.96
C ALA A 234 13.35 -11.84 6.50
N ARG A 235 12.25 -11.16 6.19
CA ARG A 235 12.27 -9.70 6.02
C ARG A 235 12.56 -9.01 7.35
N THR A 236 13.19 -7.84 7.25
CA THR A 236 13.40 -6.96 8.39
C THR A 236 12.07 -6.58 9.03
N LEU A 237 11.97 -6.80 10.33
CA LEU A 237 10.90 -6.28 11.18
C LEU A 237 11.37 -4.98 11.82
N HIS A 238 10.43 -4.08 12.08
CA HIS A 238 10.69 -2.76 12.66
C HIS A 238 10.00 -2.65 14.01
N LEU A 239 10.19 -3.66 14.87
CA LEU A 239 9.33 -3.89 16.05
C LEU A 239 9.26 -2.67 16.98
N GLU A 240 10.41 -2.06 17.33
CA GLU A 240 10.41 -0.89 18.23
C GLU A 240 9.65 0.30 17.64
N HIS A 241 9.89 0.63 16.36
CA HIS A 241 9.15 1.70 15.70
C HIS A 241 7.67 1.36 15.55
N ALA A 242 7.34 0.11 15.21
CA ALA A 242 5.97 -0.32 15.06
C ALA A 242 5.20 -0.18 16.38
N LEU A 243 5.77 -0.66 17.49
CA LEU A 243 5.18 -0.54 18.83
C LEU A 243 5.04 0.92 19.27
N ALA A 244 6.05 1.75 19.03
CA ALA A 244 6.03 3.18 19.35
C ALA A 244 5.00 3.99 18.53
N VAL A 245 4.71 3.55 17.30
CA VAL A 245 3.73 4.19 16.43
C VAL A 245 2.31 3.73 16.74
N THR A 246 2.12 2.55 17.34
CA THR A 246 0.80 2.04 17.73
C THR A 246 0.03 3.07 18.53
N ASP A 247 -1.17 3.38 18.06
CA ASP A 247 -2.15 4.01 18.91
C ASP A 247 -2.77 2.93 19.82
N TRP A 248 -2.29 2.88 21.07
CA TRP A 248 -2.73 1.90 22.05
C TRP A 248 -4.15 2.17 22.56
N ASP A 249 -4.58 3.43 22.49
CA ASP A 249 -5.89 3.91 22.95
C ASP A 249 -6.94 3.94 21.82
N ALA A 250 -6.52 3.66 20.57
CA ALA A 250 -7.42 3.61 19.42
C ALA A 250 -8.59 2.65 19.63
N PRO A 251 -9.76 2.95 19.03
CA PRO A 251 -10.89 2.02 18.96
C PRO A 251 -10.45 0.64 18.45
N ARG A 252 -11.12 -0.41 18.95
CA ARG A 252 -10.85 -1.81 18.57
C ARG A 252 -12.10 -2.44 17.96
N GLU A 253 -11.89 -3.43 17.10
CA GLU A 253 -12.95 -4.29 16.55
C GLU A 253 -14.12 -3.48 15.95
N ALA A 254 -15.36 -3.68 16.41
CA ALA A 254 -16.54 -3.02 15.85
C ALA A 254 -16.46 -1.48 15.94
N ALA A 255 -15.83 -0.93 16.98
CA ALA A 255 -15.68 0.52 17.14
C ALA A 255 -14.69 1.10 16.12
N LEU A 256 -13.58 0.39 15.86
CA LEU A 256 -12.65 0.74 14.77
C LEU A 256 -13.34 0.66 13.42
N LEU A 257 -14.10 -0.41 13.19
CA LEU A 257 -14.76 -0.62 11.91
C LEU A 257 -15.78 0.47 11.60
N ALA A 258 -16.49 0.96 12.62
CA ALA A 258 -17.46 2.04 12.48
C ALA A 258 -16.83 3.37 12.05
N SER A 259 -15.56 3.64 12.39
CA SER A 259 -14.86 4.85 11.96
C SER A 259 -14.04 4.63 10.68
N ALA A 260 -13.52 3.42 10.45
CA ALA A 260 -12.61 3.14 9.35
C ALA A 260 -13.33 2.73 8.06
N ARG A 261 -14.47 2.01 8.13
CA ARG A 261 -15.18 1.49 6.95
C ARG A 261 -16.34 2.39 6.56
N CYS A 262 -16.38 2.75 5.29
CA CYS A 262 -17.58 3.23 4.63
C CYS A 262 -17.87 2.39 3.38
N ALA A 263 -19.11 2.45 2.90
CA ALA A 263 -19.52 1.74 1.69
C ALA A 263 -19.73 2.75 0.57
N ALA A 264 -18.96 2.65 -0.51
CA ALA A 264 -19.09 3.50 -1.68
C ALA A 264 -19.87 2.83 -2.83
N GLY A 265 -20.37 1.61 -2.60
CA GLY A 265 -21.10 0.81 -3.59
C GLY A 265 -20.17 0.02 -4.52
N ALA A 266 -20.71 -1.03 -5.15
CA ALA A 266 -19.93 -1.95 -5.96
C ALA A 266 -19.25 -1.26 -7.16
N PRO A 267 -17.94 -1.49 -7.38
CA PRO A 267 -17.20 -0.85 -8.46
C PRO A 267 -17.70 -1.30 -9.83
N ARG A 268 -17.70 -0.37 -10.78
CA ARG A 268 -17.83 -0.66 -12.21
C ARG A 268 -16.44 -0.54 -12.84
N PRO A 269 -15.67 -1.64 -12.95
CA PRO A 269 -14.31 -1.60 -13.46
C PRO A 269 -14.21 -1.17 -14.94
N SER A 270 -15.33 -1.19 -15.69
CA SER A 270 -15.44 -0.64 -17.05
C SER A 270 -15.59 0.89 -17.10
N GLY A 271 -15.61 1.58 -15.96
CA GLY A 271 -15.96 3.01 -15.85
C GLY A 271 -17.47 3.25 -15.71
N PRO A 272 -17.89 4.53 -15.65
CA PRO A 272 -19.29 4.90 -15.89
C PRO A 272 -19.78 4.42 -17.26
#